data_AF-A0A7I8DG69-F1
#
_entry.id   AF-A0A7I8DG69-F1
#
_cell.length_a   1.000
_cell.length_b   1.000
_cell.length_c   1.000
_cell.angle_alpha   90.00
_cell.angle_beta   90.00
_cell.angle_gamma   90.00
#
_symmetry.space_group_name_H-M   'P 1'
#
loop_
_entity.id
_entity.type
_entity.pdbx_description
1 polymer ?
#
loop_
_entity_poly.entity_id
_entity_poly.type
_entity_poly.pdbx_seq_one_letter_code
_entity_poly.pdbx_strand_id
1 'polypeptide(L)'
;MTQYLTVEEIILLNATIIKHISPKEQVGVKDLGLLESAVARPQSTFDGNSLYPTIFLNAAALMESLAQNHPIITQIREPHFPQLSSS
;
A
#
# COMPACT_ATOMS: atom_id res chain seq x y z
N MET A 1 13.59 -19.81 3.30
CA MET A 1 14.06 -18.53 2.74
C MET A 1 12.83 -17.63 2.60
N THR A 2 12.88 -16.40 3.12
CA THR A 2 11.77 -15.44 3.00
C THR A 2 11.80 -14.80 1.63
N GLN A 3 10.66 -14.76 0.93
CA GLN A 3 10.49 -14.00 -0.31
C GLN A 3 9.83 -12.67 0.04
N TYR A 4 10.46 -11.57 -0.37
CA TYR A 4 9.96 -10.22 -0.13
C TYR A 4 9.20 -9.72 -1.35
N LEU A 5 8.14 -8.94 -1.13
CA LEU A 5 7.37 -8.33 -2.20
C LEU A 5 8.15 -7.18 -2.83
N THR A 6 8.05 -7.03 -4.15
CA THR A 6 8.58 -5.85 -4.85
C THR A 6 7.59 -4.69 -4.84
N VAL A 7 8.07 -3.51 -5.20
CA VAL A 7 7.23 -2.31 -5.38
C VAL A 7 6.15 -2.57 -6.44
N GLU A 8 6.52 -3.17 -7.57
CA GLU A 8 5.61 -3.51 -8.66
C GLU A 8 4.54 -4.50 -8.22
N GLU A 9 4.91 -5.53 -7.45
CA GLU A 9 3.97 -6.51 -6.92
C GLU A 9 2.96 -5.86 -5.98
N ILE A 10 3.40 -4.94 -5.11
CA ILE A 10 2.49 -4.20 -4.23
C ILE A 10 1.54 -3.30 -5.03
N ILE A 11 2.05 -2.59 -6.04
CA ILE A 11 1.22 -1.75 -6.92
C ILE A 11 0.17 -2.61 -7.63
N LEU A 12 0.59 -3.75 -8.18
CA LEU A 12 -0.29 -4.68 -8.89
C LEU A 12 -1.35 -5.26 -7.96
N LEU A 13 -0.97 -5.69 -6.76
CA LEU A 13 -1.87 -6.25 -5.76
C LEU A 13 -2.91 -5.21 -5.35
N ASN A 14 -2.47 -4.01 -5.00
CA ASN A 14 -3.36 -2.92 -4.62
C ASN A 14 -4.33 -2.57 -5.76
N ALA A 15 -3.84 -2.45 -6.99
CA ALA A 15 -4.66 -2.20 -8.17
C ALA A 15 -5.70 -3.30 -8.40
N THR A 16 -5.32 -4.56 -8.19
CA THR A 16 -6.20 -5.72 -8.36
C THR A 16 -7.30 -5.72 -7.30
N ILE A 17 -6.96 -5.47 -6.04
CA ILE A 17 -7.91 -5.42 -4.92
C ILE A 17 -8.91 -4.28 -5.11
N ILE A 18 -8.44 -3.07 -5.41
CA ILE A 18 -9.32 -1.92 -5.61
C ILE A 18 -10.24 -2.15 -6.81
N LYS A 19 -9.73 -2.68 -7.93
CA LYS A 19 -10.58 -3.02 -9.08
C LYS A 19 -11.67 -4.03 -8.75
N HIS A 20 -11.40 -4.97 -7.84
CA HIS A 20 -12.36 -5.99 -7.44
C HIS A 20 -13.44 -5.45 -6.49
N ILE A 21 -13.06 -4.59 -5.54
CA ILE A 21 -13.95 -4.08 -4.49
C ILE A 21 -14.66 -2.79 -4.94
N SER A 22 -13.90 -1.87 -5.53
CA SER A 22 -14.32 -0.51 -5.89
C SER A 22 -13.79 -0.13 -7.28
N PRO A 23 -14.29 -0.73 -8.38
CA PRO A 23 -13.75 -0.51 -9.73
C PRO A 23 -13.79 0.95 -10.24
N LYS A 24 -14.54 1.83 -9.59
CA LYS A 24 -14.62 3.26 -9.89
C LYS A 24 -13.61 4.11 -9.11
N GLU A 25 -12.91 3.51 -8.16
CA GLU A 25 -11.92 4.19 -7.33
C GLU A 25 -10.61 4.38 -8.10
N GLN A 26 -9.97 5.52 -7.88
CA GLN A 26 -8.70 5.83 -8.54
C GLN A 26 -7.57 5.04 -7.87
N VAL A 27 -6.77 4.36 -8.70
CA VAL A 27 -5.56 3.66 -8.27
C VAL A 27 -4.35 4.41 -8.77
N GLY A 28 -3.36 4.64 -7.91
CA GLY A 28 -2.07 5.19 -8.30
C GLY A 28 -1.08 5.23 -7.15
N VAL A 29 0.19 5.45 -7.46
CA VAL A 29 1.22 5.70 -6.45
C VAL A 29 1.18 7.18 -6.11
N LYS A 30 1.02 7.51 -4.83
CA LYS A 30 1.05 8.89 -4.33
C LYS A 30 2.49 9.38 -4.20
N ASP A 31 3.33 8.54 -3.61
CA ASP A 31 4.74 8.82 -3.37
C ASP A 31 5.54 7.52 -3.53
N LEU A 32 6.42 7.49 -4.52
CA LEU A 32 7.23 6.31 -4.84
C LEU A 32 8.31 6.06 -3.78
N GLY A 33 8.93 7.12 -3.24
CA GLY A 33 9.99 6.97 -2.25
C GLY A 33 9.46 6.41 -0.92
N LEU A 34 8.25 6.81 -0.52
CA LEU A 34 7.59 6.22 0.64
C LEU A 34 7.20 4.76 0.41
N LEU A 35 6.84 4.38 -0.83
CA LEU A 35 6.54 3.00 -1.20
C LEU A 35 7.80 2.12 -1.18
N GLU A 36 8.89 2.60 -1.77
CA GLU A 36 10.20 1.94 -1.77
C GLU A 36 10.72 1.76 -0.33
N SER A 37 10.60 2.79 0.51
CA SER A 37 10.95 2.72 1.93
C SER A 37 10.14 1.66 2.67
N ALA A 38 8.83 1.58 2.41
CA ALA A 38 7.97 0.56 3.01
C ALA A 38 8.37 -0.87 2.60
N VAL A 39 8.73 -1.08 1.33
CA VAL A 39 9.20 -2.38 0.81
C VAL A 39 10.58 -2.77 1.36
N ALA A 40 11.47 -1.80 1.57
CA ALA A 40 12.79 -2.03 2.11
C ALA A 40 12.78 -2.35 3.61
N ARG A 41 11.79 -1.86 4.36
CA ARG A 41 11.76 -1.97 5.83
C ARG A 41 11.81 -3.40 6.36
N PRO A 42 11.04 -4.40 5.87
CA PRO A 42 11.14 -5.79 6.32
C PRO A 42 12.56 -6.37 6.20
N GLN A 43 13.33 -5.91 5.21
CA GLN A 43 14.70 -6.38 4.96
C GLN A 43 15.76 -5.68 5.82
N SER A 44 15.34 -4.76 6.70
CA SER A 44 16.27 -3.96 7.49
C SER A 44 16.98 -4.79 8.56
N THR A 45 18.28 -4.51 8.71
CA THR A 45 19.15 -5.17 9.68
C THR A 45 19.78 -4.16 10.62
N PHE A 46 20.03 -4.56 11.86
CA PHE A 46 20.82 -3.81 12.82
C PHE A 46 21.89 -4.73 13.42
N ASP A 47 23.13 -4.26 13.42
CA ASP A 47 24.29 -5.03 13.90
C ASP A 47 24.39 -6.43 13.27
N GLY A 48 24.16 -6.52 11.95
CA GLY A 48 24.18 -7.78 11.19
C GLY A 48 22.98 -8.71 11.41
N ASN A 49 22.06 -8.35 12.31
CA ASN A 49 20.87 -9.15 12.63
C ASN A 49 19.61 -8.55 12.00
N SER A 50 18.69 -9.41 11.53
CA SER A 50 17.39 -8.95 11.03
C SER A 50 16.59 -8.29 12.15
N LEU A 51 16.08 -7.08 11.89
CA LEU A 51 15.16 -6.40 12.80
C LEU A 51 13.82 -7.13 12.91
N TYR A 52 13.49 -7.94 11.90
CA TYR A 52 12.23 -8.67 11.79
C TYR A 52 12.52 -10.17 11.57
N PRO A 53 12.89 -10.90 12.63
CA PRO A 53 13.40 -12.28 12.53
C PRO A 53 12.36 -13.32 12.12
N THR A 54 11.07 -12.98 12.13
CA THR A 54 9.98 -13.90 11.74
C THR A 54 9.18 -13.36 10.55
N ILE A 55 8.51 -14.25 9.81
CA ILE A 55 7.65 -13.85 8.70
C ILE A 55 6.53 -12.90 9.13
N PHE A 56 5.98 -13.10 10.33
CA PHE A 56 4.94 -12.24 10.88
C PHE A 56 5.45 -10.84 11.19
N LEU A 57 6.68 -10.71 11.70
CA LEU A 57 7.29 -9.41 11.96
C LEU A 57 7.62 -8.67 10.65
N ASN A 58 8.05 -9.39 9.62
CA ASN A 58 8.25 -8.83 8.28
C ASN A 58 6.95 -8.29 7.70
N ALA A 59 5.87 -9.07 7.79
CA ALA A 59 4.55 -8.65 7.32
C ALA A 59 4.02 -7.45 8.12
N ALA A 60 4.19 -7.45 9.44
CA ALA A 60 3.78 -6.34 10.30
C ALA A 60 4.55 -5.06 9.97
N ALA A 61 5.86 -5.14 9.76
CA ALA A 61 6.68 -3.99 9.37
C ALA A 61 6.27 -3.39 8.03
N LEU A 62 5.97 -4.24 7.04
CA LEU A 62 5.47 -3.81 5.74
C LEU A 62 4.11 -3.13 5.88
N MET A 63 3.15 -3.79 6.52
CA MET A 63 1.79 -3.26 6.67
C MET A 63 1.75 -1.97 7.47
N GLU A 64 2.52 -1.87 8.56
CA GLU A 64 2.61 -0.64 9.35
C GLU A 64 3.19 0.51 8.52
N SER A 65 4.25 0.26 7.76
CA SER A 65 4.86 1.29 6.92
C SER A 65 3.95 1.74 5.77
N LEU A 66 3.21 0.82 5.16
CA LEU A 66 2.20 1.17 4.13
C LEU A 66 1.03 1.96 4.73
N ALA A 67 0.55 1.56 5.92
CA ALA A 67 -0.58 2.19 6.57
C ALA A 67 -0.25 3.60 7.08
N GLN A 68 0.91 3.81 7.67
CA GLN A 68 1.30 5.09 8.26
C GLN A 68 1.69 6.14 7.19
N ASN A 69 2.38 5.70 6.13
CA ASN A 69 2.93 6.64 5.16
C ASN A 69 1.97 6.95 4.00
N HIS A 70 0.89 6.17 3.85
CA HIS A 70 -0.07 6.28 2.76
C HIS A 70 0.58 6.49 1.36
N PRO A 71 1.51 5.61 0.95
CA PRO A 71 2.27 5.81 -0.29
C PRO A 71 1.44 5.58 -1.56
N ILE A 72 0.23 5.03 -1.42
CA ILE A 72 -0.68 4.68 -2.51
C ILE A 72 -1.96 5.52 -2.38
N ILE A 73 -2.49 5.98 -3.51
CA ILE A 73 -3.78 6.66 -3.60
C ILE A 73 -4.89 5.63 -3.43
N THR A 74 -5.71 5.81 -2.40
CA THR A 74 -6.99 5.12 -2.16
C THR A 74 -8.03 6.20 -1.88
N GLN A 75 -8.53 6.85 -2.93
CA GLN A 75 -9.50 7.92 -2.76
C GLN A 75 -10.84 7.51 -3.34
N ILE A 76 -11.75 7.13 -2.45
CA ILE A 76 -13.17 6.99 -2.78
C ILE A 76 -13.63 8.37 -3.26
N ARG A 77 -13.95 8.48 -4.56
CA ARG A 77 -14.64 9.68 -5.06
C ARG A 77 -16.04 9.64 -4.45
N GLU A 78 -16.41 10.67 -3.70
CA GLU A 78 -17.78 10.76 -3.20
C GLU A 78 -18.77 10.57 -4.35
N PRO A 79 -19.89 9.84 -4.15
CA PRO A 79 -20.93 9.80 -5.14
C PRO A 79 -21.37 11.23 -5.39
N HIS A 80 -21.12 11.73 -6.61
CA HIS A 80 -21.65 13.01 -7.04
C HIS A 80 -23.17 12.89 -7.03
N PHE A 81 -23.81 13.34 -5.96
CA PHE A 81 -25.26 13.49 -5.91
C PHE A 81 -25.59 14.65 -6.85
N PRO A 82 -26.27 14.40 -8.00
CA PRO A 82 -26.74 15.49 -8.82
C PRO A 82 -27.67 16.33 -7.95
N GLN A 83 -27.34 17.61 -7.79
CA GLN A 83 -28.22 18.57 -7.13
C GLN A 83 -29.56 18.50 -7.87
N LEU A 84 -30.60 17.99 -7.20
CA LEU A 84 -31.96 18.03 -7.74
C LEU A 84 -32.30 19.51 -7.90
N SER A 85 -32.16 19.99 -9.14
CA SER A 85 -32.74 21.24 -9.60
C SER A 85 -34.22 21.18 -9.24
N SER A 86 -34.58 21.85 -8.15
CA SER A 86 -35.96 22.07 -7.77
C SER A 86 -36.50 23.06 -8.78
N SER A 87 -37.19 22.52 -9.78
CA SER A 87 -38.03 23.27 -10.72
C SER A 87 -39.42 23.49 -10.12
#